data_AF-A0A845CJ09-F1
#
_entry.id   AF-A0A845CJ09-F1
#
_cell.length_a   1.000
_cell.length_b   1.000
_cell.length_c   1.000
_cell.angle_alpha   90.00
_cell.angle_beta   90.00
_cell.angle_gamma   90.00
#
_symmetry.space_group_name_H-M   'P 1'
#
loop_
_entity.id
_entity.type
_entity.pdbx_description
1 polymer ?
#
loop_
_entity_poly.entity_id
_entity_poly.type
_entity_poly.pdbx_seq_one_letter_code
_entity_poly.pdbx_strand_id
1 'polypeptide(L)'
;MRMKVRSASRIALMLVLTLAPAAWADYGAGRKAWQAGRYAEAMKEWRLAARQGDRRAMVALGRAFVKGLGVPQDFVEAHKWLNLAAARGDAKAVAERDALAKEMTVEERAEARKLLRAWRTAGRRRVAPILPHRRAPSTPRPPRRMSRKASPGSAALRAVAAGNI
;
A
#
# COMPACT_ATOMS: atom_id res chain seq x y z
N MET A 1 -20.88 -66.30 -14.97
CA MET A 1 -20.61 -65.14 -14.11
C MET A 1 -20.74 -63.87 -14.97
N ARG A 2 -21.80 -63.05 -14.82
CA ARG A 2 -22.08 -61.88 -15.68
C ARG A 2 -21.69 -60.59 -14.95
N MET A 3 -20.63 -59.92 -15.39
CA MET A 3 -20.20 -58.61 -14.87
C MET A 3 -21.18 -57.53 -15.32
N LYS A 4 -21.86 -56.87 -14.37
CA LYS A 4 -22.64 -55.65 -14.61
C LYS A 4 -21.69 -54.46 -14.55
N VAL A 5 -21.29 -53.95 -15.72
CA VAL A 5 -20.66 -52.63 -15.86
C VAL A 5 -21.77 -51.60 -15.66
N ARG A 6 -21.91 -51.07 -14.43
CA ARG A 6 -22.80 -49.94 -14.13
C ARG A 6 -21.97 -48.68 -14.05
N SER A 7 -22.15 -47.83 -15.05
CA SER A 7 -21.67 -46.46 -15.13
C SER A 7 -21.93 -45.70 -13.84
N ALA A 8 -20.90 -45.53 -13.02
CA ALA A 8 -20.77 -44.44 -12.08
C ALA A 8 -19.58 -43.61 -12.59
N SER A 9 -19.79 -42.87 -13.67
CA SER A 9 -20.08 -41.43 -13.56
C SER A 9 -18.86 -40.70 -13.01
N ARG A 10 -17.98 -40.25 -13.91
CA ARG A 10 -17.51 -38.86 -14.13
C ARG A 10 -17.11 -37.96 -12.94
N ILE A 11 -17.26 -38.41 -11.70
CA ILE A 11 -17.15 -37.62 -10.47
C ILE A 11 -15.70 -37.62 -9.96
N ALA A 12 -14.90 -38.63 -10.29
CA ALA A 12 -13.46 -38.62 -9.99
C ALA A 12 -12.67 -37.59 -10.82
N LEU A 13 -13.24 -37.05 -11.91
CA LEU A 13 -12.62 -36.02 -12.75
C LEU A 13 -13.17 -34.59 -12.49
N MET A 14 -13.91 -34.38 -11.39
CA MET A 14 -14.30 -33.04 -10.91
C MET A 14 -13.62 -32.64 -9.60
N LEU A 15 -12.75 -33.49 -9.04
CA LEU A 15 -11.92 -33.13 -7.88
C LEU A 15 -10.52 -32.61 -8.26
N VAL A 16 -10.36 -32.20 -9.52
CA VAL A 16 -9.24 -31.39 -10.03
C VAL A 16 -9.82 -30.11 -10.62
N LEU A 17 -10.84 -29.53 -9.97
CA LEU A 17 -11.25 -28.16 -10.26
C LEU A 17 -10.23 -27.20 -9.63
N THR A 18 -9.13 -27.05 -10.37
CA THR A 18 -8.22 -25.92 -10.43
C THR A 18 -8.71 -24.66 -9.69
N LEU A 19 -8.41 -24.56 -8.39
CA LEU A 19 -8.12 -23.23 -7.86
C LEU A 19 -6.70 -22.93 -8.33
N ALA A 20 -6.56 -22.46 -9.57
CA ALA A 20 -5.42 -21.63 -9.88
C ALA A 20 -5.33 -20.65 -8.72
N PRO A 21 -4.19 -20.49 -8.03
CA PRO A 21 -4.05 -19.32 -7.22
C PRO A 21 -4.17 -18.18 -8.23
N ALA A 22 -5.37 -17.60 -8.35
CA ALA A 22 -5.48 -16.19 -8.57
C ALA A 22 -4.38 -15.62 -7.68
N ALA A 23 -3.47 -14.85 -8.22
CA ALA A 23 -2.51 -14.17 -7.38
C ALA A 23 -3.34 -13.23 -6.50
N TRP A 24 -3.78 -13.71 -5.34
CA TRP A 24 -4.38 -12.86 -4.33
C TRP A 24 -3.25 -11.91 -4.03
N ALA A 25 -3.39 -10.66 -4.48
CA ALA A 25 -2.41 -9.63 -4.18
C ALA A 25 -2.36 -9.49 -2.67
N ASP A 26 -1.44 -10.23 -2.07
CA ASP A 26 -1.19 -10.20 -0.67
C ASP A 26 -0.19 -9.07 -0.44
N TYR A 27 -0.39 -8.37 0.67
CA TYR A 27 0.52 -7.38 1.18
C TYR A 27 1.99 -7.85 1.17
N GLY A 28 2.23 -9.16 1.31
CA GLY A 28 3.54 -9.80 1.18
C GLY A 28 4.25 -9.57 -0.17
N ALA A 29 3.56 -9.60 -1.30
CA ALA A 29 4.16 -9.38 -2.62
C ALA A 29 4.72 -7.96 -2.74
N GLY A 30 3.93 -6.96 -2.34
CA GLY A 30 4.39 -5.58 -2.29
C GLY A 30 5.53 -5.37 -1.28
N ARG A 31 5.50 -6.07 -0.14
CA ARG A 31 6.60 -6.01 0.84
C ARG A 31 7.91 -6.58 0.28
N LYS A 32 7.88 -7.67 -0.49
CA LYS A 32 9.06 -8.22 -1.16
C LYS A 32 9.64 -7.23 -2.19
N ALA A 33 8.77 -6.65 -3.03
CA ALA A 33 9.20 -5.64 -3.99
C ALA A 33 9.81 -4.41 -3.30
N TRP A 34 9.24 -3.98 -2.16
CA TRP A 34 9.77 -2.89 -1.35
C TRP A 34 11.16 -3.16 -0.81
N GLN A 35 11.38 -4.36 -0.25
CA GLN A 35 12.70 -4.77 0.25
C GLN A 35 13.75 -4.86 -0.86
N ALA A 36 13.33 -5.21 -2.07
CA ALA A 36 14.18 -5.21 -3.26
C ALA A 36 14.42 -3.80 -3.86
N GLY A 37 13.94 -2.73 -3.22
CA GLY A 37 14.07 -1.35 -3.72
C GLY A 37 13.15 -1.02 -4.90
N ARG A 38 12.28 -1.96 -5.33
CA ARG A 38 11.32 -1.78 -6.44
C ARG A 38 10.05 -1.12 -5.93
N TYR A 39 10.16 0.14 -5.51
CA TYR A 39 9.08 0.86 -4.84
C TYR A 39 7.83 1.05 -5.70
N ALA A 40 7.98 1.31 -7.01
CA ALA A 40 6.84 1.49 -7.90
C ALA A 40 6.00 0.20 -8.04
N GLU A 41 6.65 -0.97 -8.07
CA GLU A 41 5.99 -2.26 -8.08
C GLU A 41 5.30 -2.55 -6.74
N ALA A 42 5.99 -2.28 -5.63
CA ALA A 42 5.40 -2.40 -4.29
C ALA A 42 4.11 -1.58 -4.14
N MET A 43 4.10 -0.35 -4.68
CA MET A 43 2.92 0.52 -4.68
C MET A 43 1.76 -0.06 -5.48
N LYS A 44 2.03 -0.71 -6.62
CA LYS A 44 0.99 -1.38 -7.42
C LYS A 44 0.36 -2.54 -6.65
N GLU A 45 1.19 -3.40 -6.07
CA GLU A 45 0.73 -4.55 -5.28
C GLU A 45 -0.07 -4.12 -4.04
N TRP A 46 0.45 -3.15 -3.28
CA TRP A 46 -0.26 -2.65 -2.10
C TRP A 46 -1.57 -1.95 -2.44
N ARG A 47 -1.70 -1.29 -3.60
CA ARG A 47 -3.00 -0.77 -4.06
C ARG A 47 -3.99 -1.89 -4.27
N LEU A 48 -3.57 -2.98 -4.91
CA LEU A 48 -4.45 -4.11 -5.16
C LEU A 48 -4.89 -4.79 -3.85
N ALA A 49 -3.96 -5.02 -2.93
CA ALA A 49 -4.23 -5.53 -1.59
C ALA A 49 -5.17 -4.58 -0.78
N ALA A 50 -4.95 -3.27 -0.83
CA ALA A 50 -5.80 -2.28 -0.16
C ALA A 50 -7.24 -2.29 -0.71
N ARG A 51 -7.43 -2.55 -2.01
CA ARG A 51 -8.77 -2.70 -2.61
C ARG A 51 -9.49 -3.95 -2.11
N GLN A 52 -8.76 -5.03 -1.85
CA GLN A 52 -9.32 -6.25 -1.23
C GLN A 52 -9.63 -6.04 0.25
N GLY A 53 -9.04 -5.02 0.86
CA GLY A 53 -9.35 -4.61 2.22
C GLY A 53 -8.19 -4.76 3.20
N ASP A 54 -7.00 -5.15 2.73
CA ASP A 54 -5.84 -5.33 3.58
C ASP A 54 -5.42 -3.99 4.21
N ARG A 55 -5.57 -3.92 5.54
CA ARG A 55 -5.21 -2.74 6.35
C ARG A 55 -3.71 -2.48 6.37
N ARG A 56 -2.87 -3.52 6.29
CA ARG A 56 -1.40 -3.40 6.28
C ARG A 56 -0.93 -2.76 4.98
N ALA A 57 -1.57 -3.12 3.87
CA ALA A 57 -1.31 -2.49 2.58
C ALA A 57 -1.69 -1.00 2.57
N MET A 58 -2.83 -0.64 3.19
CA MET A 58 -3.22 0.77 3.36
C MET A 58 -2.20 1.56 4.19
N VAL A 59 -1.71 1.01 5.31
CA VAL A 59 -0.65 1.64 6.10
C VAL A 59 0.63 1.81 5.28
N ALA A 60 1.00 0.79 4.51
CA ALA A 60 2.20 0.84 3.68
C ALA A 60 2.11 1.90 2.57
N LEU A 61 0.95 2.05 1.93
CA LEU A 61 0.67 3.15 0.99
C LEU A 61 0.81 4.51 1.69
N GLY A 62 0.21 4.67 2.88
CA GLY A 62 0.33 5.90 3.67
C GLY A 62 1.80 6.28 3.92
N ARG A 63 2.60 5.33 4.37
CA ARG A 63 4.04 5.54 4.62
C ARG A 63 4.83 5.84 3.36
N ALA A 64 4.49 5.22 2.23
CA ALA A 64 5.16 5.47 0.97
C ALA A 64 4.94 6.91 0.48
N PHE A 65 3.71 7.42 0.61
CA PHE A 65 3.40 8.82 0.30
C PHE A 65 4.03 9.81 1.29
N VAL A 66 4.16 9.48 2.58
CA VAL A 66 4.92 10.32 3.54
C VAL A 66 6.40 10.40 3.16
N LYS A 67 6.98 9.30 2.67
CA LYS A 67 8.42 9.21 2.35
C LYS A 67 8.76 9.59 0.91
N GLY A 68 7.78 9.72 0.02
CA GLY A 68 8.02 9.93 -1.41
C GLY A 68 8.73 8.73 -2.08
N LEU A 69 8.42 7.50 -1.67
CA LEU A 69 9.07 6.28 -2.20
C LEU A 69 8.19 5.61 -3.25
N GLY A 70 8.66 5.57 -4.50
CA GLY A 70 7.92 5.02 -5.64
C GLY A 70 6.77 5.90 -6.14
N VAL A 71 6.52 7.02 -5.46
CA VAL A 71 5.56 8.08 -5.78
C VAL A 71 6.09 9.41 -5.22
N PRO A 72 5.68 10.58 -5.76
CA PRO A 72 5.95 11.86 -5.11
C PRO A 72 5.41 11.90 -3.68
N GLN A 73 6.08 12.68 -2.82
CA GLN A 73 5.61 12.90 -1.45
C GLN A 73 4.26 13.64 -1.48
N ASP A 74 3.29 13.10 -0.75
CA ASP A 74 1.93 13.67 -0.68
C ASP A 74 1.30 13.35 0.68
N PHE A 75 1.23 14.34 1.57
CA PHE A 75 0.67 14.15 2.91
C PHE A 75 -0.86 14.01 2.90
N VAL A 76 -1.56 14.60 1.92
CA VAL A 76 -3.01 14.51 1.79
C VAL A 76 -3.40 13.08 1.44
N GLU A 77 -2.75 12.51 0.43
CA GLU A 77 -2.95 11.15 -0.02
C GLU A 77 -2.50 10.15 1.06
N ALA A 78 -1.38 10.40 1.75
CA ALA A 78 -0.95 9.60 2.89
C ALA A 78 -1.99 9.54 4.01
N HIS A 79 -2.49 10.72 4.42
CA HIS A 79 -3.48 10.83 5.48
C HIS A 79 -4.80 10.15 5.11
N LYS A 80 -5.19 10.17 3.83
CA LYS A 80 -6.33 9.39 3.31
C LYS A 80 -6.13 7.88 3.53
N TRP A 81 -4.97 7.34 3.12
CA TRP A 81 -4.68 5.90 3.26
C TRP A 81 -4.63 5.46 4.72
N LEU A 82 -4.04 6.28 5.60
CA LEU A 82 -4.01 6.02 7.04
C LEU A 82 -5.41 6.10 7.66
N ASN A 83 -6.27 7.02 7.22
CA ASN A 83 -7.67 7.06 7.66
C ASN A 83 -8.46 5.80 7.27
N LEU A 84 -8.22 5.25 6.08
CA LEU A 84 -8.88 4.01 5.65
C LEU A 84 -8.46 2.82 6.53
N ALA A 85 -7.18 2.73 6.87
CA ALA A 85 -6.67 1.68 7.76
C ALA A 85 -7.19 1.87 9.19
N ALA A 86 -7.18 3.10 9.70
CA ALA A 86 -7.71 3.46 11.03
C ALA A 86 -9.21 3.14 11.15
N ALA A 87 -10.00 3.43 10.11
CA ALA A 87 -11.43 3.09 10.06
C ALA A 87 -11.70 1.57 10.10
N ARG A 88 -10.67 0.74 9.88
CA ARG A 88 -10.74 -0.72 10.02
C ARG A 88 -10.11 -1.22 11.33
N GLY A 89 -9.82 -0.34 12.28
CA GLY A 89 -9.27 -0.71 13.58
C GLY A 89 -7.76 -0.99 13.58
N ASP A 90 -7.01 -0.46 12.60
CA ASP A 90 -5.55 -0.51 12.66
C ASP A 90 -5.01 0.57 13.61
N ALA A 91 -4.55 0.16 14.80
CA ALA A 91 -4.02 1.08 15.81
C ALA A 91 -2.76 1.82 15.36
N LYS A 92 -1.91 1.19 14.52
CA LYS A 92 -0.71 1.86 13.96
C LYS A 92 -1.13 2.96 13.01
N ALA A 93 -2.16 2.71 12.20
CA ALA A 93 -2.70 3.72 11.32
C ALA A 93 -3.28 4.93 12.06
N VAL A 94 -3.96 4.72 13.20
CA VAL A 94 -4.47 5.83 14.04
C VAL A 94 -3.30 6.70 14.51
N ALA A 95 -2.27 6.09 15.11
CA ALA A 95 -1.11 6.82 15.61
C ALA A 95 -0.37 7.57 14.49
N GLU A 96 -0.14 6.94 13.35
CA GLU A 96 0.54 7.56 12.19
C GLU A 96 -0.30 8.67 11.55
N ARG A 97 -1.62 8.48 11.45
CA ARG A 97 -2.55 9.51 10.98
C ARG A 97 -2.48 10.74 11.89
N ASP A 98 -2.58 10.54 13.20
CA ASP A 98 -2.64 11.63 14.16
C ASP A 98 -1.31 12.37 14.26
N ALA A 99 -0.19 11.66 14.12
CA ALA A 99 1.12 12.28 13.98
C ALA A 99 1.22 13.14 12.71
N LEU A 100 0.77 12.60 11.57
CA LEU A 100 0.76 13.34 10.30
C LEU A 100 -0.18 14.54 10.34
N ALA A 101 -1.34 14.42 10.99
CA ALA A 101 -2.33 15.49 11.12
C ALA A 101 -1.78 16.72 11.84
N LYS A 102 -0.77 16.58 12.72
CA LYS A 102 -0.11 17.71 13.39
C LYS A 102 0.75 18.55 12.45
N GLU A 103 1.28 17.93 11.40
CA GLU A 103 2.14 18.59 10.40
C GLU A 103 1.34 19.20 9.25
N MET A 104 0.13 18.69 9.02
CA MET A 104 -0.78 19.13 7.96
C MET A 104 -1.60 20.35 8.33
N THR A 105 -1.99 21.13 7.32
CA THR A 105 -2.93 22.25 7.50
C THR A 105 -4.38 21.78 7.65
N VAL A 106 -5.28 22.67 8.09
CA VAL A 106 -6.70 22.36 8.22
C VAL A 106 -7.31 22.02 6.85
N GLU A 107 -6.86 22.71 5.81
CA GLU A 107 -7.28 22.58 4.42
C GLU A 107 -6.85 21.22 3.85
N GLU A 108 -5.57 20.85 4.01
CA GLU A 108 -5.03 19.56 3.59
C GLU A 108 -5.75 18.39 4.26
N ARG A 109 -6.08 18.52 5.55
CA ARG A 109 -6.88 17.51 6.27
C ARG A 109 -8.31 17.44 5.73
N ALA A 110 -8.91 18.57 5.35
CA ALA A 110 -10.24 18.60 4.76
C ALA A 110 -10.26 17.94 3.37
N GLU A 111 -9.22 18.17 2.57
CA GLU A 111 -9.04 17.53 1.27
C GLU A 111 -8.85 16.01 1.41
N ALA A 112 -8.01 15.56 2.34
CA ALA A 112 -7.85 14.13 2.62
C ALA A 112 -9.18 13.46 2.99
N ARG A 113 -10.02 14.13 3.79
CA ARG A 113 -11.37 13.65 4.12
C ARG A 113 -12.30 13.63 2.90
N LYS A 114 -12.20 14.60 2.01
CA LYS A 114 -12.97 14.63 0.74
C LYS A 114 -12.59 13.45 -0.14
N LEU A 115 -11.30 13.18 -0.32
CA LEU A 115 -10.80 12.03 -1.09
C LEU A 115 -11.18 10.70 -0.45
N LEU A 116 -11.14 10.61 0.88
CA LEU A 116 -11.61 9.45 1.62
C LEU A 116 -13.09 9.16 1.33
N ARG A 117 -13.95 10.19 1.37
CA ARG A 117 -15.37 10.06 1.04
C ARG A 117 -15.56 9.61 -0.40
N ALA A 118 -14.88 10.26 -1.35
CA ALA A 118 -14.90 9.90 -2.76
C ALA A 118 -14.48 8.44 -2.98
N TRP A 119 -13.49 7.95 -2.24
CA TRP A 119 -13.06 6.57 -2.35
C TRP A 119 -14.09 5.57 -1.78
N ARG A 120 -14.77 5.93 -0.69
CA ARG A 120 -15.86 5.11 -0.13
C ARG A 120 -17.07 5.06 -1.07
N THR A 121 -17.40 6.18 -1.73
CA THR A 121 -18.57 6.27 -2.62
C THR A 121 -18.33 5.69 -4.00
N ALA A 122 -17.12 5.83 -4.57
CA ALA A 122 -16.78 5.26 -5.87
C ALA A 122 -16.83 3.72 -5.90
N GLY A 123 -16.94 3.08 -4.73
CA GLY A 123 -16.77 1.66 -4.56
C GLY A 123 -15.32 1.26 -4.84
N ARG A 124 -14.83 0.19 -4.21
CA ARG A 124 -13.44 -0.28 -4.39
C ARG A 124 -13.12 -0.75 -5.82
N ARG A 125 -13.96 -0.46 -6.82
CA ARG A 125 -14.05 -1.00 -8.18
C ARG A 125 -13.30 -0.22 -9.27
N ARG A 126 -12.97 1.06 -9.10
CA ARG A 126 -11.99 1.74 -9.97
C ARG A 126 -10.66 1.87 -9.25
N VAL A 127 -9.55 1.48 -9.89
CA VAL A 127 -8.23 1.96 -9.47
C VAL A 127 -8.35 3.47 -9.59
N ALA A 128 -8.54 4.19 -8.47
CA ALA A 128 -8.42 5.63 -8.54
C ALA A 128 -7.01 5.88 -9.11
N PRO A 129 -6.89 6.55 -10.27
CA PRO A 129 -5.58 6.99 -10.71
C PRO A 129 -4.97 7.78 -9.54
N ILE A 130 -3.64 7.82 -9.46
CA ILE A 130 -2.99 8.83 -8.62
C ILE A 130 -3.57 10.14 -9.15
N LEU A 131 -4.57 10.70 -8.48
CA LEU A 131 -5.12 11.98 -8.87
C LEU A 131 -4.02 12.92 -8.45
N PRO A 132 -3.22 13.48 -9.39
CA PRO A 132 -2.35 14.56 -8.99
C PRO A 132 -3.28 15.59 -8.38
N HIS A 133 -3.12 15.87 -7.09
CA HIS A 133 -3.83 17.00 -6.50
C HIS A 133 -3.30 18.20 -7.30
N ARG A 134 -4.15 18.77 -8.16
CA ARG A 134 -3.78 19.79 -9.15
C ARG A 134 -3.62 21.12 -8.40
N ARG A 135 -2.62 21.20 -7.52
CA ARG A 135 -2.12 22.39 -6.84
C ARG A 135 -0.66 22.15 -6.52
N ALA A 136 0.16 23.17 -6.75
CA ALA A 136 1.58 23.13 -6.43
C ALA A 136 1.74 22.62 -4.99
N PRO A 137 2.73 21.74 -4.72
CA PRO A 137 3.06 21.39 -3.36
C PRO A 137 3.29 22.69 -2.61
N SER A 138 2.49 22.95 -1.57
CA SER A 138 2.93 23.82 -0.48
C SER A 138 4.38 23.41 -0.23
N THR A 139 5.30 24.34 -0.49
CA THR A 139 6.76 24.20 -0.41
C THR A 139 7.21 23.03 0.45
N PRO A 140 8.19 22.21 0.04
CA PRO A 140 8.71 21.11 0.86
C PRO A 140 9.00 21.65 2.25
N ARG A 141 8.06 21.43 3.18
CA ARG A 141 8.17 21.98 4.51
C ARG A 141 9.21 21.09 5.16
N PRO A 142 10.37 21.63 5.58
CA PRO A 142 11.31 20.81 6.30
C PRO A 142 10.55 20.16 7.45
N PRO A 143 10.69 18.84 7.68
CA PRO A 143 9.96 18.17 8.74
C PRO A 143 10.19 18.99 10.01
N ARG A 144 9.12 19.41 10.71
CA ARG A 144 9.28 20.00 12.04
C ARG A 144 9.78 18.89 12.95
N ARG A 145 11.10 18.70 12.90
CA ARG A 145 11.93 17.81 13.72
C ARG A 145 11.15 16.58 14.21
N MET A 146 10.75 15.70 13.29
CA MET A 146 10.71 14.29 13.64
C MET A 146 12.15 13.93 13.98
N SER A 147 12.47 13.91 15.28
CA SER A 147 13.75 13.44 15.81
C SER A 147 14.16 12.23 15.01
N ARG A 148 15.21 12.44 14.21
CA ARG A 148 15.78 11.48 13.28
C ARG A 148 16.41 10.38 14.14
N LYS A 149 15.60 9.48 14.70
CA LYS A 149 16.07 8.15 15.09
C LYS A 149 16.33 7.43 13.78
N ALA A 150 17.55 7.58 13.31
CA ALA A 150 18.10 6.81 12.22
C ALA A 150 17.75 5.33 12.45
N SER A 151 17.00 4.73 11.54
CA SER A 151 17.08 3.29 11.35
C SER A 151 18.51 2.97 10.91
N PRO A 152 19.27 2.13 11.62
CA PRO A 152 20.54 1.63 11.12
C PRO A 152 20.22 0.64 10.02
N GLY A 153 20.34 1.07 8.76
CA GLY A 153 20.04 0.20 7.62
C GLY A 153 20.37 0.77 6.24
N SER A 154 20.72 2.06 6.13
CA SER A 154 21.08 2.67 4.84
C SER A 154 22.55 3.10 4.74
N ALA A 155 23.42 2.59 5.62
CA ALA A 155 24.86 2.87 5.61
C ALA A 155 25.70 1.80 4.85
N ALA A 156 25.07 0.93 4.06
CA ALA A 156 25.75 -0.20 3.41
C ALA A 156 26.05 -0.02 1.90
N LEU A 157 25.90 1.17 1.31
CA LEU A 157 26.11 1.34 -0.15
C LEU A 157 26.97 2.53 -0.58
N ARG A 158 27.85 3.04 0.30
CA ARG A 158 28.88 4.01 -0.13
C ARG A 158 30.23 3.74 0.55
N ALA A 159 30.95 2.72 0.09
CA ALA A 159 32.38 2.56 0.39
C ALA A 159 33.13 1.56 -0.52
N VAL A 160 32.84 1.45 -1.83
CA VAL A 160 33.73 0.72 -2.77
C VAL A 160 33.84 1.48 -4.11
N ALA A 161 34.26 2.75 -4.05
CA ALA A 161 34.67 3.51 -5.24
C ALA A 161 35.55 4.71 -4.85
N ALA A 162 36.76 4.40 -4.36
CA ALA A 162 37.98 5.22 -4.31
C ALA A 162 39.00 4.31 -3.59
N GLY A 163 39.93 3.61 -4.24
CA GLY A 163 40.97 4.13 -5.13
C GLY A 163 42.26 4.30 -4.32
N ASN A 164 43.13 3.29 -4.27
CA ASN A 164 44.60 3.45 -4.26
C ASN A 164 45.36 2.11 -4.25
N ILE A 165 46.25 1.97 -5.24
CA ILE A 165 47.54 1.25 -5.32
C ILE A 165 47.52 -0.27 -5.13
#